data_AF-A0A7X7IQY6-F1
#
_entry.id   AF-A0A7X7IQY6-F1
#
_cell.length_a   1.000
_cell.length_b   1.000
_cell.length_c   1.000
_cell.angle_alpha   90.00
_cell.angle_beta   90.00
_cell.angle_gamma   90.00
#
_symmetry.space_group_name_H-M   'P 1'
#
loop_
_entity.id
_entity.type
_entity.pdbx_description
1 polymer ?
#
loop_
_entity_poly.entity_id
_entity_poly.type
_entity_poly.pdbx_seq_one_letter_code
_entity_poly.pdbx_strand_id
1 'polypeptide(L)'
;MESAEKGLQAARDTAVGEETECLRQLRDYEGLVANAAKILEQRDKDGTLARHKESYTDLEAFFTDHLLTPETLFEQEREFKEARRGEIEQLRQDIEPLKTKLTTAMSRFLQVFAQEQADLLPQVEYLDSFLDLRDHIEREDLPRHENRFKERLNEKVTHEIGILNGALRAERTEIESKIGLLNESLRQLEYRPGTFMQLEPRLVRDPEIVDFQSALGECLAGTFEGSLEADEARYLRIEKLIARLRDEQRWREKVTDVRRWFDFVAREIESADGRERACYEDSAGQSGGEKAKLAFTILVAAIAYQYDIALDRPTSDRFHFVVVDEMFCHGARKTGHVRARLSGHLRGARNRHLAFS
;
A
#
# COMPACT_ATOMS: atom_id res chain seq x y z
N MET A 1 -107.93 -66.46 4.61
CA MET A 1 -108.13 -65.39 5.60
C MET A 1 -106.96 -65.37 6.58
N GLU A 2 -106.76 -66.40 7.41
CA GLU A 2 -105.63 -66.48 8.37
C GLU A 2 -104.22 -66.31 7.78
N SER A 3 -103.95 -66.86 6.59
CA SER A 3 -102.64 -66.72 5.93
C SER A 3 -102.35 -65.29 5.47
N ALA A 4 -103.38 -64.56 5.01
CA ALA A 4 -103.26 -63.16 4.61
C ALA A 4 -103.12 -62.23 5.82
N GLU A 5 -103.78 -62.56 6.93
CA GLU A 5 -103.72 -61.81 8.19
C GLU A 5 -102.36 -61.95 8.89
N LYS A 6 -101.78 -63.17 8.89
CA LYS A 6 -100.40 -63.40 9.33
C LYS A 6 -99.36 -62.70 8.44
N GLY A 7 -99.59 -62.65 7.13
CA GLY A 7 -98.74 -61.91 6.19
C GLY A 7 -98.75 -60.40 6.44
N LEU A 8 -99.92 -59.82 6.72
CA LEU A 8 -100.07 -58.40 7.05
C LEU A 8 -99.49 -58.05 8.43
N GLN A 9 -99.60 -58.94 9.42
CA GLN A 9 -98.95 -58.76 10.74
C GLN A 9 -97.42 -58.81 10.64
N ALA A 10 -96.86 -59.76 9.89
CA ALA A 10 -95.42 -59.83 9.66
C ALA A 10 -94.90 -58.58 8.96
N ALA A 11 -95.60 -58.11 7.91
CA ALA A 11 -95.24 -56.87 7.21
C ALA A 11 -95.31 -55.63 8.11
N ARG A 12 -96.31 -55.55 9.00
CA ARG A 12 -96.41 -54.49 10.00
C ARG A 12 -95.23 -54.51 10.97
N ASP A 13 -94.91 -55.68 11.52
CA ASP A 13 -93.85 -55.82 12.51
C ASP A 13 -92.46 -55.54 11.90
N THR A 14 -92.24 -55.89 10.62
CA THR A 14 -91.06 -55.46 9.86
C THR A 14 -91.00 -53.95 9.67
N ALA A 15 -92.11 -53.31 9.25
CA ALA A 15 -92.16 -51.86 9.05
C ALA A 15 -91.94 -51.07 10.36
N VAL A 16 -92.50 -51.55 11.49
CA VAL A 16 -92.27 -50.97 12.81
C VAL A 16 -90.81 -51.16 13.26
N GLY A 17 -90.20 -52.29 12.92
CA GLY A 17 -88.77 -52.53 13.15
C GLY A 17 -87.87 -51.57 12.37
N GLU A 18 -88.20 -51.32 11.09
CA GLU A 18 -87.48 -50.36 10.24
C GLU A 18 -87.66 -48.91 10.73
N GLU A 19 -88.87 -48.54 11.16
CA GLU A 19 -89.17 -47.22 11.73
C GLU A 19 -88.38 -46.97 13.02
N THR A 20 -88.36 -47.97 13.92
CA THR A 20 -87.62 -47.86 15.20
C THR A 20 -86.11 -47.77 14.98
N GLU A 21 -85.56 -48.49 14.00
CA GLU A 21 -84.16 -48.40 13.61
C GLU A 21 -83.84 -47.03 12.97
N CYS A 22 -84.70 -46.52 12.08
CA CYS A 22 -84.53 -45.18 11.51
C CYS A 22 -84.56 -44.08 12.59
N LEU A 23 -85.47 -44.18 13.57
CA LEU A 23 -85.56 -43.23 14.69
C LEU A 23 -84.35 -43.28 15.61
N ARG A 24 -83.73 -44.47 15.76
CA ARG A 24 -82.48 -44.64 16.50
C ARG A 24 -81.32 -43.95 15.77
N GLN A 25 -81.17 -44.21 14.48
CA GLN A 25 -80.15 -43.60 13.64
C GLN A 25 -80.28 -42.07 13.60
N LEU A 26 -81.50 -41.54 13.48
CA LEU A 26 -81.78 -40.10 13.55
C LEU A 26 -81.29 -39.48 14.86
N ARG A 27 -81.60 -40.10 16.00
CA ARG A 27 -81.13 -39.64 17.32
C ARG A 27 -79.61 -39.66 17.43
N ASP A 28 -78.97 -40.71 16.91
CA ASP A 28 -77.51 -40.82 16.92
C ASP A 28 -76.86 -39.72 16.05
N TYR A 29 -77.41 -39.45 14.86
CA TYR A 29 -76.94 -38.36 13.99
C TYR A 29 -77.15 -36.96 14.59
N GLU A 30 -78.32 -36.70 15.17
CA GLU A 30 -78.60 -35.45 15.89
C GLU A 30 -77.61 -35.23 17.05
N GLY A 31 -77.28 -36.30 17.77
CA GLY A 31 -76.26 -36.27 18.83
C GLY A 31 -74.86 -35.90 18.32
N LEU A 32 -74.45 -36.45 17.17
CA LEU A 32 -73.16 -36.11 16.55
C LEU A 32 -73.09 -34.65 16.10
N VAL A 33 -74.15 -34.14 15.47
CA VAL A 33 -74.23 -32.73 15.03
C VAL A 33 -74.20 -31.79 16.24
N ALA A 34 -74.95 -32.11 17.29
CA ALA A 34 -74.96 -31.31 18.52
C ALA A 34 -73.58 -31.26 19.19
N ASN A 35 -72.87 -32.39 19.22
CA ASN A 35 -71.49 -32.44 19.75
C ASN A 35 -70.52 -31.60 18.90
N ALA A 36 -70.59 -31.71 17.57
CA ALA A 36 -69.75 -30.92 16.68
C ALA A 36 -70.01 -29.41 16.84
N ALA A 37 -71.27 -28.99 16.93
CA ALA A 37 -71.65 -27.60 17.17
C ALA A 37 -71.10 -27.08 18.51
N LYS A 38 -71.17 -27.89 19.57
CA LYS A 38 -70.63 -27.54 20.88
C LYS A 38 -69.10 -27.38 20.87
N ILE A 39 -68.39 -28.23 20.13
CA ILE A 39 -66.93 -28.14 19.96
C ILE A 39 -66.56 -26.84 19.22
N LEU A 40 -67.30 -26.49 18.17
CA LEU A 40 -67.09 -25.23 17.45
C LEU A 40 -67.35 -24.02 18.35
N GLU A 41 -68.44 -24.02 19.11
CA GLU A 41 -68.78 -22.93 20.04
C GLU A 41 -67.71 -22.76 21.14
N GLN A 42 -67.17 -23.86 21.68
CA GLN A 42 -66.07 -23.81 22.64
C GLN A 42 -64.79 -23.22 22.02
N ARG A 43 -64.42 -23.67 20.81
CA ARG A 43 -63.22 -23.17 20.11
C ARG A 43 -63.35 -21.70 19.68
N ASP A 44 -64.56 -21.21 19.50
CA ASP A 44 -64.83 -19.80 19.19
C ASP A 44 -64.66 -18.93 20.45
N LYS A 45 -65.20 -19.39 21.58
CA LYS A 45 -65.04 -18.72 22.89
C LYS A 45 -63.58 -18.63 23.33
N ASP A 46 -62.78 -19.66 23.06
CA ASP A 46 -61.34 -19.69 23.41
C ASP A 46 -60.47 -18.96 22.37
N GLY A 47 -61.06 -18.32 21.35
CA GLY A 47 -60.36 -17.56 20.30
C GLY A 47 -59.50 -18.42 19.37
N THR A 48 -59.58 -19.74 19.47
CA THR A 48 -58.79 -20.68 18.67
C THR A 48 -59.26 -20.66 17.22
N LEU A 49 -60.58 -20.58 16.99
CA LEU A 49 -61.16 -20.45 15.65
C LEU A 49 -60.65 -19.20 14.92
N ALA A 50 -60.50 -18.07 15.62
CA ALA A 50 -59.97 -16.84 15.03
C ALA A 50 -58.51 -16.97 14.59
N ARG A 51 -57.66 -17.66 15.37
CA ARG A 51 -56.26 -17.93 14.98
C ARG A 51 -56.16 -18.84 13.75
N HIS A 52 -57.07 -19.81 13.64
CA HIS A 52 -57.06 -20.76 12.53
C HIS A 52 -57.62 -20.17 11.22
N LYS A 53 -58.39 -19.07 11.28
CA LYS A 53 -58.94 -18.39 10.10
C LYS A 53 -57.86 -17.90 9.13
N GLU A 54 -56.68 -17.52 9.62
CA GLU A 54 -55.56 -17.12 8.75
C GLU A 54 -55.14 -18.27 7.82
N SER A 55 -55.23 -19.51 8.29
CA SER A 55 -54.91 -20.71 7.53
C SER A 55 -56.04 -21.21 6.63
N TYR A 56 -57.27 -20.66 6.76
CA TYR A 56 -58.42 -21.13 5.97
C TYR A 56 -58.25 -20.82 4.50
N THR A 57 -57.60 -19.72 4.14
CA THR A 57 -57.31 -19.39 2.73
C THR A 57 -56.44 -20.45 2.06
N ASP A 58 -55.40 -20.93 2.75
CA ASP A 58 -54.49 -21.95 2.21
C ASP A 58 -55.17 -23.33 2.13
N LEU A 59 -56.04 -23.64 3.08
CA LEU A 59 -56.84 -24.86 3.09
C LEU A 59 -57.89 -24.82 1.98
N GLU A 60 -58.61 -23.71 1.82
CA GLU A 60 -59.57 -23.51 0.73
C GLU A 60 -58.88 -23.65 -0.62
N ALA A 61 -57.74 -22.98 -0.84
CA ALA A 61 -56.99 -23.09 -2.09
C ALA A 61 -56.53 -24.53 -2.40
N PHE A 62 -56.09 -25.29 -1.40
CA PHE A 62 -55.67 -26.68 -1.59
C PHE A 62 -56.87 -27.61 -1.84
N PHE A 63 -57.99 -27.40 -1.14
CA PHE A 63 -59.18 -28.25 -1.25
C PHE A 63 -60.17 -27.81 -2.33
N THR A 64 -59.92 -26.71 -3.05
CA THR A 64 -60.85 -26.20 -4.09
C THR A 64 -61.12 -27.23 -5.18
N ASP A 65 -60.10 -28.00 -5.57
CA ASP A 65 -60.20 -29.05 -6.60
C ASP A 65 -60.50 -30.45 -6.03
N HIS A 66 -60.74 -30.54 -4.72
CA HIS A 66 -60.75 -31.79 -3.96
C HIS A 66 -62.02 -31.88 -3.13
N LEU A 67 -63.02 -32.62 -3.63
CA LEU A 67 -64.26 -32.86 -2.89
C LEU A 67 -63.97 -33.58 -1.57
N LEU A 68 -64.14 -32.84 -0.47
CA LEU A 68 -64.07 -33.37 0.89
C LEU A 68 -65.31 -34.23 1.15
N THR A 69 -65.17 -35.54 0.99
CA THR A 69 -66.18 -36.51 1.42
C THR A 69 -65.75 -37.15 2.74
N PRO A 70 -66.67 -37.76 3.51
CA PRO A 70 -66.33 -38.46 4.75
C PRO A 70 -65.28 -39.56 4.56
N GLU A 71 -65.18 -40.11 3.35
CA GLU A 71 -64.24 -41.18 2.99
C GLU A 71 -62.86 -40.63 2.61
N THR A 72 -62.80 -39.45 1.96
CA THR A 72 -61.55 -38.86 1.46
C THR A 72 -60.89 -37.88 2.44
N LEU A 73 -61.62 -37.41 3.47
CA LEU A 73 -61.16 -36.40 4.42
C LEU A 73 -59.79 -36.72 5.04
N PHE A 74 -59.60 -37.94 5.55
CA PHE A 74 -58.35 -38.33 6.23
C PHE A 74 -57.19 -38.54 5.25
N GLU A 75 -57.48 -38.99 4.03
CA GLU A 75 -56.47 -39.15 2.99
C GLU A 75 -55.97 -37.78 2.52
N GLN A 76 -56.88 -36.84 2.28
CA GLN A 76 -56.52 -35.49 1.87
C GLN A 76 -55.86 -34.67 3.00
N GLU A 77 -56.22 -34.91 4.27
CA GLU A 77 -55.48 -34.35 5.42
C GLU A 77 -54.01 -34.81 5.41
N ARG A 78 -53.78 -36.10 5.14
CA ARG A 78 -52.43 -36.66 5.05
C ARG A 78 -51.66 -36.05 3.89
N GLU A 79 -52.26 -35.96 2.70
CA GLU A 79 -51.65 -35.37 1.52
C GLU A 79 -51.29 -33.89 1.73
N PHE A 80 -52.19 -33.09 2.32
CA PHE A 80 -51.91 -31.69 2.64
C PHE A 80 -50.70 -31.55 3.60
N LYS A 81 -50.66 -32.38 4.65
CA LYS A 81 -49.54 -32.38 5.61
C LYS A 81 -48.23 -32.79 4.95
N GLU A 82 -48.26 -33.78 4.06
CA GLU A 82 -47.10 -34.24 3.30
C GLU A 82 -46.61 -33.16 2.32
N ALA A 83 -47.52 -32.50 1.59
CA ALA A 83 -47.20 -31.40 0.68
C ALA A 83 -46.53 -30.24 1.42
N ARG A 84 -47.11 -29.77 2.54
CA ARG A 84 -46.53 -28.68 3.33
C ARG A 84 -45.21 -29.06 3.98
N ARG A 85 -45.06 -30.31 4.42
CA ARG A 85 -43.78 -30.81 4.92
C ARG A 85 -42.72 -30.84 3.81
N GLY A 86 -43.11 -31.24 2.60
CA GLY A 86 -42.25 -31.19 1.42
C GLY A 86 -41.80 -29.77 1.09
N GLU A 87 -42.71 -28.79 1.14
CA GLU A 87 -42.38 -27.38 0.92
C GLU A 87 -41.43 -26.82 1.99
N ILE A 88 -41.65 -27.16 3.27
CA ILE A 88 -40.73 -26.78 4.35
C ILE A 88 -39.34 -27.39 4.13
N GLU A 89 -39.27 -28.65 3.69
CA GLU A 89 -38.00 -29.31 3.44
C GLU A 89 -37.26 -28.71 2.24
N GLN A 90 -37.99 -28.35 1.16
CA GLN A 90 -37.42 -27.62 0.03
C GLN A 90 -36.85 -26.26 0.46
N LEU A 91 -37.63 -25.46 1.20
CA LEU A 91 -37.16 -24.18 1.72
C LEU A 91 -35.92 -24.33 2.62
N ARG A 92 -35.84 -25.40 3.42
CA ARG A 92 -34.66 -25.70 4.23
C ARG A 92 -33.46 -26.06 3.37
N GLN A 93 -33.65 -26.85 2.31
CA GLN A 93 -32.59 -27.18 1.36
C GLN A 93 -32.04 -25.94 0.66
N ASP A 94 -32.87 -24.92 0.45
CA ASP A 94 -32.44 -23.65 -0.15
C ASP A 94 -31.75 -22.71 0.87
N ILE A 95 -32.21 -22.69 2.13
CA ILE A 95 -31.68 -21.81 3.18
C ILE A 95 -30.33 -22.30 3.73
N GLU A 96 -30.16 -23.60 3.95
CA GLU A 96 -28.94 -24.15 4.53
C GLU A 96 -27.64 -23.81 3.77
N PRO A 97 -27.57 -23.90 2.42
CA PRO A 97 -26.37 -23.49 1.70
C PRO A 97 -26.11 -21.99 1.80
N LEU A 98 -27.15 -21.14 1.88
CA LEU A 98 -27.00 -19.71 2.08
C LEU A 98 -26.45 -19.39 3.46
N LYS A 99 -27.02 -20.02 4.50
CA LYS A 99 -26.54 -19.93 5.88
C LYS A 99 -25.08 -20.36 5.99
N THR A 100 -24.72 -21.49 5.38
CA THR A 100 -23.34 -22.00 5.37
C THR A 100 -22.37 -21.04 4.67
N LYS A 101 -22.76 -20.47 3.53
CA LYS A 101 -21.94 -19.47 2.82
C LYS A 101 -21.73 -18.22 3.68
N LEU A 102 -22.78 -17.73 4.34
CA LEU A 102 -22.75 -16.54 5.19
C LEU A 102 -21.81 -16.75 6.39
N THR A 103 -22.00 -17.83 7.15
CA THR A 103 -21.17 -18.13 8.32
C THR A 103 -19.72 -18.40 7.95
N THR A 104 -19.47 -19.01 6.78
CA THR A 104 -18.11 -19.18 6.24
C THR A 104 -17.45 -17.83 5.94
N ALA A 105 -18.18 -16.89 5.31
CA ALA A 105 -17.67 -15.55 5.02
C ALA A 105 -17.37 -14.77 6.31
N MET A 106 -18.29 -14.79 7.28
CA MET A 106 -18.10 -14.19 8.61
C MET A 106 -16.89 -14.79 9.33
N SER A 107 -16.74 -16.12 9.29
CA SER A 107 -15.60 -16.81 9.92
C SER A 107 -14.26 -16.40 9.28
N ARG A 108 -14.21 -16.28 7.95
CA ARG A 108 -13.02 -15.82 7.23
C ARG A 108 -12.66 -14.38 7.60
N PHE A 109 -13.65 -13.50 7.73
CA PHE A 109 -13.42 -12.13 8.18
C PHE A 109 -12.82 -12.11 9.60
N LEU A 110 -13.44 -12.82 10.54
CA LEU A 110 -13.00 -12.87 11.94
C LEU A 110 -11.61 -13.54 12.10
N GLN A 111 -11.21 -14.43 11.19
CA GLN A 111 -9.84 -14.99 11.20
C GLN A 111 -8.77 -13.94 10.90
N VAL A 112 -9.05 -13.01 9.98
CA VAL A 112 -8.12 -11.93 9.63
C VAL A 112 -8.16 -10.83 10.70
N PHE A 113 -9.36 -10.52 11.20
CA PHE A 113 -9.61 -9.45 12.14
C PHE A 113 -10.03 -9.99 13.51
N ALA A 114 -9.09 -10.63 14.21
CA ALA A 114 -9.34 -11.28 15.49
C ALA A 114 -9.80 -10.32 16.61
N GLN A 115 -9.56 -9.01 16.47
CA GLN A 115 -10.00 -7.99 17.42
C GLN A 115 -11.53 -7.87 17.49
N GLU A 116 -12.20 -8.07 16.35
CA GLU A 116 -13.67 -7.99 16.23
C GLU A 116 -14.38 -9.22 16.83
N GLN A 117 -13.63 -10.29 17.17
CA GLN A 117 -14.20 -11.50 17.79
C GLN A 117 -14.71 -11.27 19.22
N ALA A 118 -14.37 -10.13 19.84
CA ALA A 118 -14.90 -9.78 21.15
C ALA A 118 -16.41 -9.52 21.12
N ASP A 119 -16.89 -8.93 20.03
CA ASP A 119 -18.26 -8.42 19.90
C ASP A 119 -19.08 -9.15 18.81
N LEU A 120 -18.42 -9.87 17.89
CA LEU A 120 -19.06 -10.55 16.76
C LEU A 120 -18.83 -12.07 16.76
N LEU A 121 -19.87 -12.81 16.38
CA LEU A 121 -19.83 -14.26 16.17
C LEU A 121 -20.26 -14.63 14.75
N PRO A 122 -19.70 -15.69 14.13
CA PRO A 122 -20.03 -16.10 12.76
C PRO A 122 -21.35 -16.89 12.72
N GLN A 123 -22.44 -16.21 13.06
CA GLN A 123 -23.80 -16.74 13.11
C GLN A 123 -24.74 -15.79 12.35
N VAL A 124 -25.85 -16.33 11.85
CA VAL A 124 -26.78 -15.57 11.00
C VAL A 124 -27.42 -14.42 11.77
N GLU A 125 -27.63 -14.61 13.07
CA GLU A 125 -28.20 -13.66 14.00
C GLU A 125 -27.35 -12.38 14.14
N TYR A 126 -26.06 -12.46 13.84
CA TYR A 126 -25.13 -11.32 13.89
C TYR A 126 -24.99 -10.59 12.55
N LEU A 127 -25.74 -10.99 11.51
CA LEU A 127 -25.63 -10.40 10.17
C LEU A 127 -25.77 -8.87 10.20
N ASP A 128 -26.76 -8.34 10.91
CA ASP A 128 -26.97 -6.90 11.01
C ASP A 128 -25.76 -6.20 11.64
N SER A 129 -25.16 -6.78 12.67
CA SER A 129 -23.94 -6.24 13.29
C SER A 129 -22.73 -6.23 12.35
N PHE A 130 -22.59 -7.25 11.48
CA PHE A 130 -21.54 -7.24 10.44
C PHE A 130 -21.80 -6.15 9.39
N LEU A 131 -23.06 -5.92 9.03
CA LEU A 131 -23.43 -4.88 8.07
C LEU A 131 -23.20 -3.48 8.67
N ASP A 132 -23.54 -3.28 9.93
CA ASP A 132 -23.26 -2.05 10.67
C ASP A 132 -21.76 -1.77 10.75
N LEU A 133 -20.95 -2.80 11.05
CA LEU A 133 -19.49 -2.66 11.05
C LEU A 133 -18.97 -2.27 9.67
N ARG A 134 -19.45 -2.91 8.59
CA ARG A 134 -19.07 -2.55 7.22
C ARG A 134 -19.44 -1.09 6.93
N ASP A 135 -20.65 -0.69 7.26
CA ASP A 135 -21.13 0.68 7.04
C ASP A 135 -20.30 1.72 7.83
N HIS A 136 -19.90 1.39 9.06
CA HIS A 136 -18.99 2.22 9.87
C HIS A 136 -17.60 2.34 9.23
N ILE A 137 -17.04 1.21 8.78
CA ILE A 137 -15.74 1.18 8.10
C ILE A 137 -15.78 2.04 6.82
N GLU A 138 -16.82 1.89 6.00
CA GLU A 138 -16.96 2.60 4.72
C GLU A 138 -17.19 4.10 4.90
N ARG A 139 -18.00 4.50 5.89
CA ARG A 139 -18.41 5.91 6.06
C ARG A 139 -17.50 6.73 6.95
N GLU A 140 -16.94 6.13 7.99
CA GLU A 140 -16.21 6.88 9.03
C GLU A 140 -14.71 6.56 9.01
N ASP A 141 -14.36 5.28 9.16
CA ASP A 141 -12.96 4.92 9.35
C ASP A 141 -12.13 5.06 8.08
N LEU A 142 -12.61 4.56 6.94
CA LEU A 142 -11.86 4.62 5.70
C LEU A 142 -11.55 6.07 5.29
N PRO A 143 -12.53 7.01 5.24
CA PRO A 143 -12.24 8.40 4.92
C PRO A 143 -11.33 9.07 5.96
N ARG A 144 -11.50 8.75 7.25
CA ARG A 144 -10.64 9.29 8.32
C ARG A 144 -9.19 8.82 8.18
N HIS A 145 -8.99 7.54 7.88
CA HIS A 145 -7.67 6.95 7.68
C HIS A 145 -7.01 7.46 6.40
N GLU A 146 -7.79 7.60 5.33
CA GLU A 146 -7.35 8.18 4.06
C GLU A 146 -6.91 9.64 4.22
N ASN A 147 -7.70 10.47 4.93
CA ASN A 147 -7.31 11.85 5.22
C ASN A 147 -6.06 11.93 6.09
N ARG A 148 -5.97 11.13 7.15
CA ARG A 148 -4.77 11.06 7.99
C ARG A 148 -3.54 10.60 7.21
N PHE A 149 -3.72 9.68 6.26
CA PHE A 149 -2.67 9.24 5.36
C PHE A 149 -2.20 10.37 4.46
N LYS A 150 -3.12 11.12 3.83
CA LYS A 150 -2.81 12.31 3.02
C LYS A 150 -2.04 13.36 3.82
N GLU A 151 -2.50 13.68 5.03
CA GLU A 151 -1.81 14.62 5.93
C GLU A 151 -0.38 14.17 6.20
N ARG A 152 -0.18 12.90 6.59
CA ARG A 152 1.15 12.36 6.87
C ARG A 152 2.05 12.33 5.63
N LEU A 153 1.50 11.98 4.47
CA LEU A 153 2.22 11.95 3.21
C LEU A 153 2.68 13.36 2.81
N ASN A 154 1.77 14.34 2.90
CA ASN A 154 2.03 15.72 2.51
C ASN A 154 2.94 16.46 3.50
N GLU A 155 2.73 16.29 4.80
CA GLU A 155 3.48 17.02 5.81
C GLU A 155 4.84 16.39 6.09
N LYS A 156 4.91 15.09 6.35
CA LYS A 156 6.15 14.47 6.83
C LYS A 156 6.99 13.96 5.67
N VAL A 157 6.40 13.16 4.79
CA VAL A 157 7.19 12.46 3.77
C VAL A 157 7.74 13.42 2.71
N THR A 158 6.91 14.35 2.22
CA THR A 158 7.39 15.38 1.27
C THR A 158 8.44 16.30 1.89
N HIS A 159 8.29 16.66 3.17
CA HIS A 159 9.27 17.49 3.87
C HIS A 159 10.63 16.79 3.98
N GLU A 160 10.67 15.53 4.41
CA GLU A 160 11.91 14.76 4.55
C GLU A 160 12.61 14.54 3.20
N ILE A 161 11.85 14.24 2.13
CA ILE A 161 12.41 14.13 0.78
C ILE A 161 12.94 15.49 0.29
N GLY A 162 12.25 16.57 0.66
CA GLY A 162 12.70 17.94 0.41
C GLY A 162 14.04 18.24 1.09
N ILE A 163 14.20 17.84 2.36
CA ILE A 163 15.47 17.94 3.10
C ILE A 163 16.56 17.13 2.40
N LEU A 164 16.31 15.88 2.04
CA LEU A 164 17.28 15.02 1.36
C LEU A 164 17.75 15.65 0.03
N ASN A 165 16.81 16.08 -0.82
CA ASN A 165 17.14 16.74 -2.09
C ASN A 165 17.89 18.05 -1.86
N GLY A 166 17.52 18.83 -0.83
CA GLY A 166 18.21 20.04 -0.43
C GLY A 166 19.66 19.78 -0.02
N ALA A 167 19.90 18.77 0.81
CA ALA A 167 21.23 18.37 1.26
C ALA A 167 22.12 17.93 0.07
N LEU A 168 21.59 17.09 -0.83
CA LEU A 168 22.33 16.65 -2.02
C LEU A 168 22.68 17.81 -2.95
N ARG A 169 21.76 18.77 -3.13
CA ARG A 169 22.03 19.99 -3.91
C ARG A 169 23.06 20.90 -3.24
N ALA A 170 23.02 21.02 -1.91
CA ALA A 170 24.00 21.80 -1.16
C ALA A 170 25.41 21.21 -1.31
N GLU A 171 25.57 19.89 -1.13
CA GLU A 171 26.85 19.21 -1.35
C GLU A 171 27.34 19.37 -2.80
N ARG A 172 26.42 19.29 -3.77
CA ARG A 172 26.74 19.52 -5.19
C ARG A 172 27.34 20.91 -5.39
N THR A 173 26.68 21.95 -4.90
CA THR A 173 27.17 23.33 -5.01
C THR A 173 28.47 23.54 -4.23
N GLU A 174 28.65 22.87 -3.09
CA GLU A 174 29.90 22.92 -2.34
C GLU A 174 31.08 22.33 -3.13
N ILE A 175 30.88 21.20 -3.83
CA ILE A 175 31.89 20.61 -4.71
C ILE A 175 32.23 21.57 -5.86
N GLU A 176 31.22 22.11 -6.55
CA GLU A 176 31.40 23.09 -7.63
C GLU A 176 32.19 24.32 -7.14
N SER A 177 31.86 24.84 -5.95
CA SER A 177 32.57 25.97 -5.33
C SER A 177 34.02 25.63 -4.98
N LYS A 178 34.28 24.44 -4.40
CA LYS A 178 35.64 23.98 -4.08
C LYS A 178 36.51 23.87 -5.33
N ILE A 179 35.94 23.42 -6.44
CA ILE A 179 36.66 23.35 -7.73
C ILE A 179 36.94 24.76 -8.27
N GLY A 180 35.99 25.70 -8.11
CA GLY A 180 36.22 27.10 -8.41
C GLY A 180 37.46 27.66 -7.69
N LEU A 181 37.55 27.44 -6.38
CA LEU A 181 38.69 27.86 -5.56
C LEU A 181 39.99 27.14 -5.94
N LEU A 182 39.92 25.83 -6.23
CA LEU A 182 41.08 25.08 -6.71
C LEU A 182 41.60 25.63 -8.05
N ASN A 183 40.69 26.06 -8.94
CA ASN A 183 41.06 26.69 -10.21
C ASN A 183 41.76 28.04 -10.03
N GLU A 184 41.41 28.81 -8.99
CA GLU A 184 42.13 30.04 -8.65
C GLU A 184 43.59 29.76 -8.27
N SER A 185 43.81 28.67 -7.51
CA SER A 185 45.16 28.21 -7.15
C SER A 185 45.92 27.65 -8.36
N LEU A 186 45.25 26.88 -9.22
CA LEU A 186 45.83 26.33 -10.45
C LEU A 186 46.26 27.41 -11.45
N ARG A 187 45.56 28.54 -11.52
CA ARG A 187 45.94 29.69 -12.36
C ARG A 187 47.27 30.31 -11.96
N GLN A 188 47.68 30.17 -10.69
CA GLN A 188 48.94 30.72 -10.19
C GLN A 188 50.13 29.79 -10.44
N LEU A 189 49.87 28.52 -10.79
CA LEU A 189 50.88 27.51 -11.05
C LEU A 189 51.13 27.37 -12.55
N GLU A 190 52.38 27.60 -12.95
CA GLU A 190 52.79 27.42 -14.34
C GLU A 190 52.97 25.93 -14.67
N TYR A 191 52.14 25.40 -15.57
CA TYR A 191 52.21 24.00 -15.99
C TYR A 191 53.25 23.77 -17.10
N ARG A 192 53.22 24.64 -18.11
CA ARG A 192 54.28 24.83 -19.12
C ARG A 192 54.50 26.34 -19.28
N PRO A 193 55.62 26.78 -19.87
CA PRO A 193 55.87 28.20 -20.07
C PRO A 193 54.68 28.91 -20.71
N GLY A 194 54.05 29.82 -19.97
CA GLY A 194 52.88 30.58 -20.41
C GLY A 194 51.52 29.85 -20.40
N THR A 195 51.38 28.67 -19.80
CA THR A 195 50.09 27.95 -19.66
C THR A 195 49.74 27.60 -18.22
N PHE A 196 48.44 27.59 -17.92
CA PHE A 196 47.88 27.13 -16.65
C PHE A 196 46.82 26.05 -16.88
N MET A 197 46.47 25.34 -15.81
CA MET A 197 45.46 24.28 -15.83
C MET A 197 44.13 24.78 -15.27
N GLN A 198 43.02 24.32 -15.85
CA GLN A 198 41.68 24.54 -15.33
C GLN A 198 40.93 23.21 -15.28
N LEU A 199 40.33 22.92 -14.13
CA LEU A 199 39.42 21.81 -13.92
C LEU A 199 37.99 22.25 -14.20
N GLU A 200 37.29 21.51 -15.05
CA GLU A 200 35.89 21.71 -15.33
C GLU A 200 35.08 20.53 -14.77
N PRO A 201 34.13 20.78 -13.85
CA PRO A 201 33.18 19.76 -13.43
C PRO A 201 32.18 19.49 -14.56
N ARG A 202 32.07 18.24 -15.00
CA ARG A 202 31.03 17.76 -15.91
C ARG A 202 30.12 16.80 -15.17
N LEU A 203 28.82 16.83 -15.47
CA LEU A 203 27.87 15.87 -14.90
C LEU A 203 28.05 14.51 -15.57
N VAL A 204 28.11 13.46 -14.75
CA VAL A 204 28.23 12.07 -15.20
C VAL A 204 26.95 11.67 -15.94
N ARG A 205 27.10 10.87 -17.01
CA ARG A 205 25.98 10.34 -17.82
C ARG A 205 25.49 8.96 -17.37
N ASP A 206 25.78 8.58 -16.13
CA ASP A 206 25.43 7.28 -15.60
C ASP A 206 23.90 7.21 -15.44
N PRO A 207 23.24 6.25 -16.12
CA PRO A 207 21.79 6.19 -16.14
C PRO A 207 21.21 6.03 -14.73
N GLU A 208 21.87 5.31 -13.82
CA GLU A 208 21.35 5.10 -12.47
C GLU A 208 21.32 6.39 -11.63
N ILE A 209 22.29 7.29 -11.86
CA ILE A 209 22.39 8.58 -11.16
C ILE A 209 21.39 9.56 -11.76
N VAL A 210 21.28 9.62 -13.09
CA VAL A 210 20.32 10.48 -13.78
C VAL A 210 18.88 10.08 -13.43
N ASP A 211 18.58 8.79 -13.46
CA ASP A 211 17.26 8.25 -13.10
C ASP A 211 16.90 8.57 -11.64
N PHE A 212 17.88 8.45 -10.73
CA PHE A 212 17.69 8.81 -9.33
C PHE A 212 17.35 10.29 -9.16
N GLN A 213 18.10 11.18 -9.83
CA GLN A 213 17.84 12.63 -9.76
C GLN A 213 16.48 13.00 -10.35
N SER A 214 16.08 12.38 -11.46
CA SER A 214 14.74 12.57 -12.04
C SER A 214 13.65 12.08 -11.09
N ALA A 215 13.78 10.85 -10.57
CA ALA A 215 12.82 10.27 -9.64
C ALA A 215 12.67 11.11 -8.36
N LEU A 216 13.78 11.61 -7.81
CA LEU A 216 13.75 12.48 -6.63
C LEU A 216 13.07 13.83 -6.93
N GLY A 217 13.31 14.40 -8.12
CA GLY A 217 12.63 15.60 -8.60
C GLY A 217 11.13 15.40 -8.81
N GLU A 218 10.73 14.29 -9.42
CA GLU A 218 9.33 13.90 -9.67
C GLU A 218 8.56 13.56 -8.38
N CYS A 219 9.25 13.13 -7.32
CA CYS A 219 8.63 12.95 -6.00
C CYS A 219 8.27 14.29 -5.34
N LEU A 220 8.99 15.36 -5.69
CA LEU A 220 8.76 16.72 -5.21
C LEU A 220 7.87 17.54 -6.16
N ALA A 221 7.86 17.20 -7.46
CA ALA A 221 6.92 17.76 -8.41
C ALA A 221 5.51 17.21 -8.14
N GLY A 222 4.52 18.10 -8.03
CA GLY A 222 3.12 17.71 -7.80
C GLY A 222 2.59 17.94 -6.38
N THR A 223 3.32 18.61 -5.49
CA THR A 223 2.79 19.04 -4.17
C THR A 223 1.58 19.99 -4.28
N PHE A 224 1.31 20.55 -5.48
CA PHE A 224 0.28 21.55 -5.71
C PHE A 224 -0.98 21.04 -6.45
N GLU A 225 -1.03 19.78 -6.88
CA GLU A 225 -2.18 19.27 -7.68
C GLU A 225 -3.39 18.87 -6.83
N GLY A 226 -3.18 18.47 -5.57
CA GLY A 226 -4.24 18.28 -4.57
C GLY A 226 -5.33 17.25 -4.90
N SER A 227 -5.14 16.43 -5.94
CA SER A 227 -6.06 15.35 -6.28
C SER A 227 -5.66 14.03 -5.63
N LEU A 228 -6.66 13.19 -5.37
CA LEU A 228 -6.49 11.86 -4.76
C LEU A 228 -5.57 10.95 -5.56
N GLU A 229 -5.76 10.91 -6.87
CA GLU A 229 -4.98 10.06 -7.78
C GLU A 229 -3.53 10.54 -7.89
N ALA A 230 -3.30 11.86 -7.85
CA ALA A 230 -1.96 12.43 -7.86
C ALA A 230 -1.20 12.12 -6.56
N ASP A 231 -1.91 12.17 -5.42
CA ASP A 231 -1.35 11.83 -4.10
C ASP A 231 -0.98 10.35 -4.01
N GLU A 232 -1.84 9.45 -4.49
CA GLU A 232 -1.56 8.01 -4.53
C GLU A 232 -0.39 7.69 -5.47
N ALA A 233 -0.39 8.24 -6.68
CA ALA A 233 0.71 8.03 -7.63
C ALA A 233 2.04 8.54 -7.07
N ARG A 234 2.02 9.66 -6.32
CA ARG A 234 3.20 10.19 -5.61
C ARG A 234 3.66 9.24 -4.50
N TYR A 235 2.74 8.73 -3.68
CA TYR A 235 3.09 7.74 -2.64
C TYR A 235 3.79 6.53 -3.24
N LEU A 236 3.25 5.93 -4.30
CA LEU A 236 3.83 4.75 -4.95
C LEU A 236 5.23 5.04 -5.50
N ARG A 237 5.47 6.23 -6.06
CA ARG A 237 6.81 6.65 -6.51
C ARG A 237 7.79 6.73 -5.34
N ILE A 238 7.37 7.38 -4.25
CA ILE A 238 8.19 7.53 -3.04
C ILE A 238 8.48 6.18 -2.40
N GLU A 239 7.46 5.34 -2.22
CA GLU A 239 7.60 3.99 -1.65
C GLU A 239 8.58 3.16 -2.47
N LYS A 240 8.45 3.18 -3.81
CA LYS A 240 9.36 2.47 -4.71
C LYS A 240 10.81 2.98 -4.58
N LEU A 241 11.00 4.30 -4.49
CA LEU A 241 12.32 4.90 -4.31
C LEU A 241 12.95 4.50 -2.98
N ILE A 242 12.20 4.59 -1.88
CA ILE A 242 12.65 4.24 -0.52
C ILE A 242 12.92 2.74 -0.42
N ALA A 243 12.04 1.89 -0.97
CA ALA A 243 12.23 0.45 -1.00
C ALA A 243 13.54 0.10 -1.71
N ARG A 244 13.78 0.69 -2.89
CA ARG A 244 15.03 0.49 -3.63
C ARG A 244 16.25 0.98 -2.85
N LEU A 245 16.16 2.16 -2.21
CA LEU A 245 17.24 2.70 -1.37
C LEU A 245 17.54 1.77 -0.19
N ARG A 246 16.54 1.14 0.41
CA ARG A 246 16.71 0.22 1.54
C ARG A 246 17.33 -1.10 1.11
N ASP A 247 16.80 -1.69 0.04
CA ASP A 247 17.06 -3.08 -0.35
C ASP A 247 18.35 -3.20 -1.20
N GLU A 248 18.72 -2.18 -1.98
CA GLU A 248 19.92 -2.17 -2.83
C GLU A 248 21.04 -1.29 -2.24
N GLN A 249 21.81 -1.82 -1.30
CA GLN A 249 22.90 -1.07 -0.64
C GLN A 249 23.92 -0.47 -1.62
N ARG A 250 24.37 -1.25 -2.62
CA ARG A 250 25.35 -0.79 -3.61
C ARG A 250 24.81 0.39 -4.43
N TRP A 251 23.54 0.31 -4.82
CA TRP A 251 22.89 1.38 -5.58
C TRP A 251 22.74 2.63 -4.71
N ARG A 252 22.26 2.48 -3.46
CA ARG A 252 22.18 3.57 -2.48
C ARG A 252 23.51 4.30 -2.34
N GLU A 253 24.60 3.59 -2.02
CA GLU A 253 25.93 4.19 -1.86
C GLU A 253 26.43 4.90 -3.13
N LYS A 254 26.01 4.42 -4.31
CA LYS A 254 26.39 5.03 -5.58
C LYS A 254 25.62 6.32 -5.85
N VAL A 255 24.30 6.33 -5.65
CA VAL A 255 23.47 7.48 -5.98
C VAL A 255 23.49 8.56 -4.91
N THR A 256 23.76 8.22 -3.64
CA THR A 256 23.85 9.21 -2.56
C THR A 256 25.21 9.90 -2.47
N ASP A 257 26.27 9.32 -3.04
CA ASP A 257 27.59 9.95 -3.05
C ASP A 257 27.68 10.98 -4.19
N VAL A 258 27.47 12.26 -3.86
CA VAL A 258 27.47 13.37 -4.83
C VAL A 258 28.80 13.50 -5.58
N ARG A 259 29.91 12.99 -5.03
CA ARG A 259 31.20 12.99 -5.74
C ARG A 259 31.17 12.14 -7.00
N ARG A 260 30.33 11.09 -7.04
CA ARG A 260 30.13 10.23 -8.21
C ARG A 260 29.22 10.86 -9.25
N TRP A 261 28.67 12.05 -9.00
CA TRP A 261 27.83 12.77 -9.95
C TRP A 261 28.64 13.64 -10.90
N PHE A 262 29.95 13.79 -10.63
CA PHE A 262 30.86 14.60 -11.42
C PHE A 262 31.97 13.76 -12.05
N ASP A 263 32.18 14.00 -13.33
CA ASP A 263 33.41 13.71 -14.05
C ASP A 263 34.23 14.99 -14.13
N PHE A 264 35.55 14.89 -14.05
CA PHE A 264 36.42 16.05 -14.16
C PHE A 264 37.21 16.01 -15.46
N VAL A 265 37.24 17.16 -16.12
CA VAL A 265 38.04 17.38 -17.31
C VAL A 265 39.05 18.46 -17.01
N ALA A 266 40.33 18.18 -17.25
CA ALA A 266 41.38 19.18 -17.11
C ALA A 266 41.68 19.80 -18.48
N ARG A 267 41.62 21.12 -18.57
CA ARG A 267 41.94 21.89 -19.77
C ARG A 267 43.22 22.69 -19.54
N GLU A 268 44.15 22.63 -20.49
CA GLU A 268 45.32 23.49 -20.52
C GLU A 268 44.98 24.77 -21.29
N ILE A 269 45.19 25.92 -20.66
CA ILE A 269 44.83 27.23 -21.20
C ILE A 269 46.09 28.08 -21.33
N GLU A 270 46.21 28.78 -22.47
CA GLU A 270 47.26 29.76 -22.69
C GLU A 270 46.98 31.07 -21.93
N SER A 271 47.96 31.53 -21.15
CA SER A 271 47.82 32.72 -20.29
C SER A 271 47.69 34.03 -21.07
N ALA A 272 48.18 34.07 -22.31
CA ALA A 272 48.17 35.26 -23.16
C ALA A 272 46.79 35.52 -23.80
N ASP A 273 46.19 34.48 -24.39
CA ASP A 273 44.98 34.62 -25.22
C ASP A 273 43.76 33.89 -24.65
N GLY A 274 43.92 33.12 -23.55
CA GLY A 274 42.86 32.31 -22.96
C GLY A 274 42.39 31.13 -23.84
N ARG A 275 43.14 30.81 -24.91
CA ARG A 275 42.82 29.70 -25.81
C ARG A 275 43.10 28.37 -25.14
N GLU A 276 42.17 27.43 -25.33
CA GLU A 276 42.38 26.04 -24.93
C GLU A 276 43.39 25.39 -25.88
N ARG A 277 44.47 24.89 -25.29
CA ARG A 277 45.56 24.22 -26.01
C ARG A 277 45.36 22.72 -26.05
N ALA A 278 44.93 22.13 -24.94
CA ALA A 278 44.75 20.69 -24.81
C ALA A 278 43.70 20.36 -23.76
N CYS A 279 42.97 19.28 -24.00
CA CYS A 279 41.97 18.72 -23.10
C CYS A 279 42.44 17.34 -22.62
N TYR A 280 42.33 17.09 -21.32
CA TYR A 280 42.74 15.88 -20.64
C TYR A 280 41.49 15.21 -20.06
N GLU A 281 41.00 14.17 -20.75
CA GLU A 281 39.90 13.31 -20.32
C GLU A 281 40.44 11.90 -19.98
N ASP A 282 39.84 11.23 -18.99
CA ASP A 282 40.37 9.96 -18.41
C ASP A 282 40.59 8.85 -19.47
N SER A 283 39.81 8.88 -20.54
CA SER A 283 39.78 7.87 -21.62
C SER A 283 40.67 8.19 -22.84
N ALA A 284 41.29 9.36 -22.92
CA ALA A 284 42.00 9.81 -24.11
C ALA A 284 43.51 9.48 -24.03
N GLY A 285 43.94 8.47 -24.80
CA GLY A 285 45.29 8.11 -25.30
C GLY A 285 46.55 8.89 -24.90
N GLN A 286 46.73 9.26 -23.64
CA GLN A 286 47.88 10.04 -23.16
C GLN A 286 48.96 9.17 -22.51
N SER A 287 50.21 9.64 -22.64
CA SER A 287 51.38 9.06 -21.99
C SER A 287 51.21 9.08 -20.46
N GLY A 288 51.53 7.97 -19.79
CA GLY A 288 51.46 7.86 -18.32
C GLY A 288 52.23 8.98 -17.58
N GLY A 289 53.27 9.54 -18.22
CA GLY A 289 54.01 10.68 -17.67
C GLY A 289 53.23 12.00 -17.66
N GLU A 290 52.34 12.23 -18.62
CA GLU A 290 51.47 13.44 -18.60
C GLU A 290 50.38 13.32 -17.55
N LYS A 291 49.79 12.13 -17.38
CA LYS A 291 48.83 11.86 -16.29
C LYS A 291 49.47 12.06 -14.91
N ALA A 292 50.71 11.58 -14.72
CA ALA A 292 51.47 11.80 -13.49
C ALA A 292 51.78 13.29 -13.23
N LYS A 293 52.20 14.03 -14.25
CA LYS A 293 52.49 15.47 -14.13
C LYS A 293 51.23 16.28 -13.82
N LEU A 294 50.11 15.95 -14.44
CA LEU A 294 48.81 16.57 -14.17
C LEU A 294 48.38 16.30 -12.73
N ALA A 295 48.40 15.04 -12.29
CA ALA A 295 48.05 14.66 -10.92
C ALA A 295 48.92 15.38 -9.88
N PHE A 296 50.23 15.49 -10.13
CA PHE A 296 51.14 16.25 -9.27
C PHE A 296 50.78 17.73 -9.20
N THR A 297 50.45 18.35 -10.33
CA THR A 297 50.09 19.78 -10.39
C THR A 297 48.78 20.05 -9.63
N ILE A 298 47.77 19.18 -9.80
CA ILE A 298 46.51 19.25 -9.06
C ILE A 298 46.74 19.05 -7.57
N LEU A 299 47.58 18.10 -7.17
CA LEU A 299 47.92 17.86 -5.77
C LEU A 299 48.61 19.07 -5.13
N VAL A 300 49.59 19.67 -5.83
CA VAL A 300 50.28 20.88 -5.36
C VAL A 300 49.30 22.04 -5.22
N ALA A 301 48.39 22.22 -6.18
CA ALA A 301 47.36 23.24 -6.10
C ALA A 301 46.38 23.01 -4.93
N ALA A 302 45.96 21.76 -4.71
CA ALA A 302 45.08 21.40 -3.60
C ALA A 302 45.74 21.62 -2.23
N ILE A 303 47.04 21.34 -2.12
CA ILE A 303 47.81 21.63 -0.91
C ILE A 303 47.98 23.15 -0.73
N ALA A 304 48.34 23.87 -1.78
CA ALA A 304 48.46 25.33 -1.72
C ALA A 304 47.14 25.98 -1.24
N TYR A 305 46.00 25.46 -1.72
CA TYR A 305 44.67 25.83 -1.27
C TYR A 305 44.40 25.47 0.20
N GLN A 306 44.59 24.21 0.60
CA GLN A 306 44.27 23.74 1.96
C GLN A 306 45.03 24.48 3.06
N TYR A 307 46.22 25.01 2.74
CA TYR A 307 47.09 25.73 3.67
C TYR A 307 47.08 27.25 3.47
N ASP A 308 46.17 27.78 2.64
CA ASP A 308 46.04 29.22 2.33
C ASP A 308 47.39 29.87 1.99
N ILE A 309 48.20 29.17 1.18
CA ILE A 309 49.54 29.62 0.81
C ILE A 309 49.37 30.68 -0.28
N ALA A 310 49.25 31.95 0.15
CA ALA A 310 49.30 33.09 -0.74
C ALA A 310 50.67 33.13 -1.46
N LEU A 311 50.71 32.69 -2.72
CA LEU A 311 51.92 32.67 -3.56
C LEU A 311 52.43 34.10 -3.87
N ASP A 312 51.63 35.14 -3.58
CA ASP A 312 51.91 36.55 -3.86
C ASP A 312 52.34 37.39 -2.63
N ARG A 313 52.24 36.85 -1.40
CA ARG A 313 52.59 37.58 -0.17
C ARG A 313 53.84 37.04 0.52
N PRO A 314 54.82 37.89 0.87
CA PRO A 314 55.97 37.50 1.68
C PRO A 314 55.59 37.48 3.17
N THR A 315 54.63 36.64 3.58
CA THR A 315 54.31 36.48 5.02
C THR A 315 53.73 35.10 5.33
N SER A 316 54.60 34.18 5.73
CA SER A 316 54.43 33.32 6.92
C SER A 316 55.65 32.41 7.04
N ASP A 317 56.19 32.30 8.25
CA ASP A 317 57.39 31.55 8.65
C ASP A 317 57.20 30.00 8.59
N ARG A 318 56.41 29.51 7.64
CA ARG A 318 55.96 28.10 7.57
C ARG A 318 56.46 27.43 6.30
N PHE A 319 57.41 26.51 6.48
CA PHE A 319 57.85 25.59 5.44
C PHE A 319 56.94 24.36 5.43
N HIS A 320 56.21 24.16 4.34
CA HIS A 320 55.44 22.93 4.11
C HIS A 320 56.24 22.04 3.16
N PHE A 321 56.74 20.92 3.67
CA PHE A 321 57.50 19.96 2.88
C PHE A 321 56.54 18.88 2.38
N VAL A 322 56.29 18.85 1.07
CA VAL A 322 55.48 17.82 0.42
C VAL A 322 56.44 16.86 -0.29
N VAL A 323 56.57 15.65 0.24
CA VAL A 323 57.29 14.55 -0.42
C VAL A 323 56.27 13.72 -1.17
N VAL A 324 56.44 13.60 -2.48
CA VAL A 324 55.66 12.67 -3.30
C VAL A 324 56.60 11.54 -3.70
N ASP A 325 56.36 10.35 -3.16
CA ASP A 325 57.17 9.15 -3.42
C ASP A 325 56.84 8.53 -4.79
N GLU A 326 57.78 7.76 -5.34
CA GLU A 326 57.92 7.31 -6.74
C GLU A 326 56.79 6.41 -7.32
N MET A 327 55.58 6.42 -6.78
CA MET A 327 54.43 5.72 -7.37
C MET A 327 53.88 6.41 -8.64
N PHE A 328 54.33 7.64 -8.96
CA PHE A 328 53.96 8.39 -10.17
C PHE A 328 55.03 8.36 -11.30
N CYS A 329 56.18 7.72 -11.08
CA CYS A 329 57.37 7.85 -11.94
C CYS A 329 57.73 6.59 -12.74
N HIS A 330 56.78 5.74 -13.14
CA HIS A 330 57.09 4.70 -14.14
C HIS A 330 56.88 5.24 -15.57
N GLY A 331 57.81 6.08 -16.04
CA GLY A 331 57.84 6.43 -17.47
C GLY A 331 58.62 7.67 -17.93
N ALA A 332 59.32 8.42 -17.07
CA ALA A 332 59.94 9.68 -17.48
C ALA A 332 61.49 9.62 -17.54
N ARG A 333 62.05 8.85 -18.49
CA ARG A 333 63.41 9.15 -18.99
C ARG A 333 63.31 10.30 -20.01
N LYS A 334 63.17 11.53 -19.50
CA LYS A 334 63.68 12.81 -20.05
C LYS A 334 62.94 13.99 -19.40
N THR A 335 63.63 14.63 -18.47
CA THR A 335 63.65 16.08 -18.21
C THR A 335 62.33 16.85 -18.28
N GLY A 336 61.74 17.07 -17.10
CA GLY A 336 60.78 18.13 -16.83
C GLY A 336 60.77 18.43 -15.35
N HIS A 337 61.73 19.22 -14.85
CA HIS A 337 61.70 19.69 -13.48
C HIS A 337 60.59 20.75 -13.34
N VAL A 338 59.50 20.42 -12.65
CA VAL A 338 58.61 21.46 -12.09
C VAL A 338 59.35 22.03 -10.89
N ARG A 339 59.93 23.22 -11.06
CA ARG A 339 60.73 23.89 -10.03
C ARG A 339 59.84 24.88 -9.29
N ALA A 340 59.21 24.46 -8.19
CA ALA A 340 58.71 25.41 -7.20
C ALA A 340 59.91 25.96 -6.42
N ARG A 341 60.30 27.22 -6.68
CA ARG A 341 61.41 27.88 -5.97
C ARG A 341 60.83 28.77 -4.87
N LEU A 342 60.79 28.26 -3.64
CA LEU A 342 60.60 29.08 -2.44
C LEU A 342 61.98 29.27 -1.79
N SER A 343 62.48 30.50 -1.73
CA SER A 343 63.82 30.80 -1.21
C SER A 343 63.78 32.02 -0.29
N GLY A 344 64.09 31.83 1.00
CA GLY A 344 64.34 32.89 1.98
C GLY A 344 65.76 32.81 2.52
N HIS A 345 66.52 33.90 2.40
CA HIS A 345 67.95 33.99 2.72
C HIS A 345 68.20 34.12 4.23
N LEU A 346 69.15 33.35 4.78
CA LEU A 346 69.62 33.43 6.16
C LEU A 346 70.57 34.62 6.38
N ARG A 347 70.23 35.54 7.28
CA ARG A 347 71.21 36.32 8.07
C ARG A 347 70.69 36.61 9.48
N GLY A 348 71.39 36.05 10.47
CA GLY A 348 71.84 36.79 11.64
C GLY A 348 70.87 37.02 12.79
N ALA A 349 71.16 36.29 13.87
CA ALA A 349 71.25 36.79 15.25
C ALA A 349 70.02 36.77 16.18
N ARG A 350 70.25 36.04 17.28
CA ARG A 350 69.92 36.33 18.69
C ARG A 350 68.52 35.97 19.20
N ASN A 351 68.56 34.96 20.08
CA ASN A 351 67.92 34.90 21.40
C ASN A 351 66.54 35.54 21.55
N ARG A 352 65.55 34.70 21.87
CA ARG A 352 64.85 34.73 23.17
C ARG A 352 64.03 33.45 23.39
N HIS A 353 64.25 32.85 24.55
CA HIS A 353 63.37 31.87 25.19
C HIS A 353 61.99 32.47 25.51
N LEU A 354 61.03 31.53 25.67
CA LEU A 354 59.78 31.54 26.48
C LEU A 354 58.57 31.23 25.58
N ALA A 355 58.07 29.99 25.57
CA ALA A 355 57.16 29.41 26.55
C ALA A 355 55.76 30.02 26.46
N PHE A 356 54.82 29.24 25.90
CA PHE A 356 53.39 29.47 25.99
C PHE A 356 52.74 28.19 26.52
N SER A 357 51.98 28.35 27.62
CA SER A 357 50.70 27.67 27.79
C SER A 357 49.73 28.11 26.70
#